data_AF-A0A925ZDN0-F1
#
_entry.id   AF-A0A925ZDN0-F1
#
_cell.length_a   1.000
_cell.length_b   1.000
_cell.length_c   1.000
_cell.angle_alpha   90.00
_cell.angle_beta   90.00
_cell.angle_gamma   90.00
#
_symmetry.space_group_name_H-M   'P 1'
#
loop_
_entity.id
_entity.type
_entity.pdbx_description
1 polymer ?
#
loop_
_entity_poly.entity_id
_entity_poly.type
_entity_poly.pdbx_seq_one_letter_code
_entity_poly.pdbx_strand_id
1 'polypeptide(L)'
;MNKDEILSRIKSEGIDEREQSIFLSSFGFGNIITIILCLIFVGINGIKGQSYNEFITIAFASLSATDFYKYKRLKDKKSFLISSITTGFVAILAFVVFIVKG
;
A
#
# COMPACT_ATOMS: atom_id res chain seq x y z
N MET A 1 -13.40 12.46 38.17
CA MET A 1 -13.32 11.60 36.97
C MET A 1 -12.86 10.23 37.42
N ASN A 2 -13.71 9.20 37.29
CA ASN A 2 -13.50 7.91 37.94
C ASN A 2 -12.64 6.99 37.05
N LYS A 3 -11.45 6.58 37.51
CA LYS A 3 -10.48 5.83 36.70
C LYS A 3 -11.04 4.52 36.13
N ASP A 4 -11.95 3.88 36.86
CA ASP A 4 -12.54 2.59 36.48
C ASP A 4 -13.50 2.70 35.29
N GLU A 5 -14.12 3.87 35.10
CA GLU A 5 -15.01 4.15 33.97
C GLU A 5 -14.23 4.40 32.67
N ILE A 6 -13.02 4.96 32.79
CA ILE A 6 -12.09 5.16 31.66
C ILE A 6 -11.51 3.80 31.23
N LEU A 7 -11.08 2.99 32.20
CA LEU A 7 -10.52 1.65 31.96
C LEU A 7 -11.54 0.68 31.35
N SER A 8 -12.80 0.74 31.78
CA SER A 8 -13.87 -0.09 31.21
C SER A 8 -14.24 0.35 29.78
N ARG A 9 -14.22 1.65 29.47
CA ARG A 9 -14.37 2.14 28.08
C ARG A 9 -13.26 1.64 27.16
N ILE A 10 -12.00 1.80 27.56
CA ILE A 10 -10.83 1.33 26.77
C ILE A 10 -10.91 -0.18 26.52
N LYS A 11 -11.34 -0.96 27.51
CA LYS A 11 -11.47 -2.42 27.40
C LYS A 11 -12.67 -2.84 26.53
N SER A 12 -13.68 -1.98 26.38
CA SER A 12 -14.88 -2.24 25.57
C SER A 12 -14.74 -1.80 24.11
N GLU A 13 -13.78 -0.91 23.79
CA GLU A 13 -13.67 -0.27 22.47
C GLU A 13 -12.88 -1.08 21.41
N GLY A 14 -12.44 -2.31 21.73
CA GLY A 14 -11.72 -3.17 20.79
C GLY A 14 -10.24 -2.83 20.64
N ILE A 15 -9.54 -3.60 19.80
CA ILE A 15 -8.08 -3.70 19.56
C ILE A 15 -7.25 -2.56 20.18
N ASP A 16 -6.32 -2.92 21.06
CA ASP A 16 -5.38 -2.00 21.72
C ASP A 16 -4.71 -1.08 20.67
N GLU A 17 -4.71 0.24 20.91
CA GLU A 17 -4.09 1.23 20.04
C GLU A 17 -2.63 0.85 19.72
N ARG A 18 -1.93 0.22 20.66
CA ARG A 18 -0.58 -0.28 20.46
C ARG A 18 -0.52 -1.39 19.42
N GLU A 19 -1.42 -2.38 19.49
CA GLU A 19 -1.49 -3.46 18.50
C GLU A 19 -1.81 -2.92 17.11
N GLN A 20 -2.73 -1.97 17.02
CA GLN A 20 -3.06 -1.31 15.76
C GLN A 20 -1.85 -0.55 15.19
N SER A 21 -1.10 0.16 16.02
CA SER A 21 0.10 0.89 15.61
C SER A 21 1.19 -0.05 15.06
N ILE A 22 1.41 -1.19 15.71
CA ILE A 22 2.37 -2.21 15.28
C ILE A 22 1.92 -2.81 13.95
N PHE A 23 0.64 -3.18 13.84
CA PHE A 23 0.09 -3.75 12.61
C PHE A 23 0.24 -2.80 11.40
N LEU A 24 -0.08 -1.51 11.57
CA LEU A 24 0.11 -0.52 10.50
C LEU A 24 1.59 -0.34 10.14
N SER A 25 2.47 -0.33 11.14
CA SER A 25 3.91 -0.18 10.93
C SER A 25 4.51 -1.38 10.19
N SER A 26 4.10 -2.60 10.57
CA SER A 26 4.48 -3.84 9.88
C SER A 26 4.00 -3.86 8.44
N PHE A 27 2.78 -3.41 8.16
CA PHE A 27 2.27 -3.30 6.79
C PHE A 27 3.09 -2.32 5.95
N GLY A 28 3.45 -1.17 6.51
CA GLY A 28 4.32 -0.19 5.85
C GLY A 28 5.70 -0.77 5.52
N PHE A 29 6.32 -1.47 6.46
CA PHE A 29 7.62 -2.11 6.26
C PHE A 29 7.56 -3.23 5.21
N GLY A 30 6.51 -4.06 5.26
CA GLY A 30 6.27 -5.09 4.26
C GLY A 30 6.15 -4.52 2.84
N ASN A 31 5.37 -3.44 2.67
CA ASN A 31 5.21 -2.80 1.36
C ASN A 31 6.53 -2.23 0.82
N ILE A 32 7.41 -1.69 1.68
CA ILE A 32 8.74 -1.22 1.28
C ILE A 32 9.58 -2.38 0.73
N ILE A 33 9.62 -3.51 1.44
CA ILE A 33 10.36 -4.70 1.00
C ILE A 33 9.81 -5.21 -0.35
N THR A 34 8.48 -5.25 -0.51
CA THR A 34 7.85 -5.66 -1.77
C THR A 34 8.28 -4.76 -2.93
N ILE A 35 8.26 -3.43 -2.76
CA ILE A 35 8.68 -2.49 -3.80
C ILE A 35 10.16 -2.70 -4.16
N ILE A 36 11.04 -2.90 -3.17
CA ILE A 36 12.47 -3.17 -3.40
C ILE A 36 12.65 -4.44 -4.25
N LEU A 37 11.94 -5.52 -3.92
CA LEU A 37 12.00 -6.76 -4.71
C LEU A 37 11.49 -6.55 -6.13
N CYS A 38 10.36 -5.85 -6.32
CA CYS A 38 9.85 -5.51 -7.64
C CYS A 38 10.89 -4.75 -8.47
N LEU A 39 11.58 -3.76 -7.89
CA LEU A 39 12.64 -3.00 -8.58
C LEU A 39 13.82 -3.88 -9.00
N ILE A 40 14.24 -4.81 -8.14
CA ILE A 40 15.31 -5.78 -8.46
C ILE A 40 14.89 -6.64 -9.66
N PHE A 41 13.68 -7.17 -9.66
CA PHE A 41 13.19 -7.99 -10.77
C PHE A 41 13.02 -7.20 -12.07
N VAL A 42 12.58 -5.93 -12.00
CA VAL A 42 12.55 -5.04 -13.17
C VAL A 42 13.95 -4.86 -13.76
N GLY A 43 14.97 -4.66 -12.91
CA GLY A 43 16.36 -4.54 -13.36
C GLY A 43 16.88 -5.81 -14.02
N ILE A 44 16.66 -6.97 -13.38
CA ILE A 44 17.09 -8.28 -13.91
C ILE A 44 16.40 -8.59 -15.24
N ASN A 45 15.08 -8.44 -15.32
CA ASN A 45 14.32 -8.74 -16.54
C ASN A 45 14.60 -7.72 -17.64
N GLY A 46 14.84 -6.46 -17.29
CA GLY A 46 15.30 -5.44 -18.23
C GLY A 46 16.63 -5.79 -18.89
N ILE A 47 17.62 -6.28 -18.13
CA ILE A 47 18.90 -6.75 -18.67
C ILE A 47 18.72 -8.00 -19.55
N LYS A 48 17.78 -8.88 -19.19
CA LYS A 48 17.46 -10.09 -19.95
C LYS A 48 16.57 -9.84 -21.17
N GLY A 49 16.09 -8.62 -21.39
CA GLY A 49 15.11 -8.29 -22.43
C GLY A 49 13.75 -8.97 -22.24
N GLN A 50 13.43 -9.41 -21.03
CA GLN A 50 12.16 -10.06 -20.68
C GLN A 50 11.12 -9.02 -20.28
N SER A 51 9.83 -9.39 -20.30
CA SER A 51 8.79 -8.56 -19.72
C SER A 51 9.10 -8.27 -18.25
N TYR A 52 8.82 -7.04 -17.83
CA TYR A 52 8.90 -6.59 -16.44
C TYR A 52 7.63 -5.85 -16.00
N ASN A 53 6.61 -5.85 -16.87
CA ASN A 53 5.36 -5.12 -16.67
C ASN A 53 4.56 -5.67 -15.49
N GLU A 54 4.69 -6.96 -15.18
CA GLU A 54 4.09 -7.62 -14.03
C GLU A 54 4.58 -7.02 -12.70
N PHE A 55 5.89 -6.75 -12.58
CA PHE A 55 6.47 -6.16 -11.37
C PHE A 55 6.09 -4.69 -11.22
N ILE A 56 6.02 -3.96 -12.33
CA ILE A 56 5.52 -2.58 -12.36
C ILE A 56 4.05 -2.54 -11.92
N THR A 57 3.22 -3.44 -12.46
CA THR A 57 1.80 -3.54 -12.10
C THR A 57 1.63 -3.76 -10.60
N ILE A 58 2.36 -4.72 -10.02
CA ILE A 58 2.30 -5.04 -8.59
C ILE A 58 2.72 -3.83 -7.74
N ALA A 59 3.84 -3.18 -8.08
CA ALA A 59 4.35 -2.04 -7.31
C ALA A 59 3.41 -0.83 -7.34
N PHE A 60 2.87 -0.48 -8.53
CA PHE A 60 1.95 0.65 -8.65
C PHE A 60 0.56 0.35 -8.06
N ALA A 61 0.10 -0.91 -8.13
CA ALA A 61 -1.13 -1.33 -7.47
C ALA A 61 -1.00 -1.27 -5.95
N SER A 62 0.13 -1.72 -5.37
CA SER A 62 0.36 -1.67 -3.92
C SER A 62 0.44 -0.22 -3.42
N LEU A 63 1.08 0.66 -4.19
CA LEU A 63 1.16 2.09 -3.89
C LEU A 63 -0.22 2.75 -3.95
N SER A 64 -0.99 2.48 -5.01
CA SER A 64 -2.36 2.98 -5.17
C SER A 64 -3.27 2.56 -4.03
N ALA A 65 -3.26 1.27 -3.68
CA ALA A 65 -4.06 0.73 -2.57
C ALA A 65 -3.66 1.36 -1.22
N THR A 66 -2.36 1.55 -0.99
CA THR A 66 -1.84 2.18 0.24
C THR A 66 -2.27 3.64 0.34
N ASP A 67 -2.16 4.41 -0.74
CA ASP A 67 -2.53 5.83 -0.77
C ASP A 67 -4.06 6.01 -0.69
N PHE A 68 -4.83 5.12 -1.30
CA PHE A 68 -6.28 5.10 -1.15
C PHE A 68 -6.70 4.79 0.31
N TYR A 69 -6.05 3.81 0.94
CA TYR A 69 -6.30 3.48 2.35
C TYR A 69 -5.96 4.66 3.27
N LYS A 70 -4.82 5.31 3.05
CA LYS A 70 -4.43 6.54 3.75
C LYS A 70 -5.45 7.65 3.55
N TYR A 71 -5.92 7.88 2.33
CA TYR A 71 -6.97 8.87 2.06
C TYR A 71 -8.27 8.57 2.84
N LYS A 72 -8.71 7.31 2.87
CA LYS A 72 -9.92 6.90 3.61
C LYS A 72 -9.80 7.11 5.12
N ARG A 73 -8.59 6.96 5.68
CA ARG A 73 -8.33 7.08 7.13
C ARG A 73 -7.90 8.49 7.56
N LEU A 74 -7.26 9.27 6.69
CA LEU A 74 -6.75 10.61 6.95
C LEU A 74 -7.63 11.63 6.20
N LYS A 75 -8.62 12.20 6.91
CA LYS A 75 -9.71 13.00 6.34
C LYS A 75 -9.29 14.31 5.63
N ASP A 76 -8.04 14.76 5.72
CA ASP A 76 -7.65 16.12 5.29
C ASP A 76 -6.65 16.21 4.13
N LYS A 77 -6.29 15.10 3.46
CA LYS A 77 -5.28 15.14 2.39
C LYS A 77 -5.80 14.62 1.06
N LYS A 78 -6.45 15.52 0.30
CA LYS A 78 -6.85 15.29 -1.11
C LYS A 78 -5.68 14.86 -2.02
N SER A 79 -4.45 15.21 -1.65
CA SER A 79 -3.23 14.78 -2.35
C SER A 79 -3.11 13.24 -2.44
N PHE A 80 -3.48 12.50 -1.38
CA PHE A 80 -3.44 11.03 -1.41
C PHE A 80 -4.46 10.42 -2.37
N LEU A 81 -5.63 11.05 -2.51
CA LEU A 81 -6.62 10.60 -3.49
C LEU A 81 -6.08 10.74 -4.92
N ILE A 82 -5.51 11.91 -5.24
CA ILE A 82 -4.93 12.16 -6.56
C ILE A 82 -3.81 11.15 -6.85
N SER A 83 -2.91 10.94 -5.88
CA SER A 83 -1.83 9.94 -5.97
C SER A 83 -2.38 8.53 -6.21
N SER A 84 -3.43 8.13 -5.48
CA SER A 84 -4.02 6.79 -5.64
C SER A 84 -4.62 6.57 -7.03
N ILE A 85 -5.24 7.60 -7.61
CA ILE A 85 -5.87 7.53 -8.93
C ILE A 85 -4.80 7.48 -10.02
N THR A 86 -3.78 8.35 -9.96
CA THR A 86 -2.70 8.35 -10.96
C THR A 86 -1.90 7.05 -10.91
N THR A 87 -1.51 6.60 -9.72
CA THR A 87 -0.77 5.33 -9.57
C THR A 87 -1.63 4.12 -9.94
N GLY A 88 -2.93 4.14 -9.64
CA GLY A 88 -3.86 3.10 -10.05
C GLY A 88 -4.04 3.04 -11.56
N PHE A 89 -4.12 4.19 -12.23
CA PHE A 89 -4.18 4.25 -13.70
C PHE A 89 -2.92 3.68 -14.35
N VAL A 90 -1.74 4.01 -13.82
CA VAL A 90 -0.46 3.43 -14.27
C VAL A 90 -0.44 1.91 -14.08
N ALA A 91 -0.95 1.40 -12.94
CA ALA A 91 -1.05 -0.03 -12.70
C ALA A 91 -1.96 -0.74 -13.73
N ILE A 92 -3.11 -0.15 -14.05
CA ILE A 92 -4.03 -0.69 -15.06
C ILE A 92 -3.38 -0.71 -16.44
N LEU A 93 -2.71 0.37 -16.85
CA LEU A 93 -1.99 0.41 -18.12
C LEU A 93 -0.88 -0.63 -18.18
N ALA A 94 -0.07 -0.74 -17.12
CA ALA A 94 0.99 -1.75 -17.04
C ALA A 94 0.41 -3.18 -17.11
N PHE A 95 -0.74 -3.42 -16.48
CA PHE A 95 -1.43 -4.70 -16.54
C PHE A 95 -1.96 -5.01 -17.95
N VAL A 96 -2.57 -4.04 -18.62
CA VAL A 96 -3.03 -4.21 -20.01
C VAL A 96 -1.84 -4.48 -20.94
N VAL A 97 -0.73 -3.75 -20.78
CA VAL A 97 0.49 -3.98 -21.55
C VAL A 97 1.07 -5.37 -21.27
N PHE A 98 1.05 -5.82 -20.02
CA PHE A 98 1.44 -7.18 -19.65
C PHE A 98 0.58 -8.24 -20.35
N ILE A 99 -0.74 -8.06 -20.42
CA ILE A 99 -1.61 -9.02 -21.12
C ILE A 99 -1.40 -9.00 -22.64
N VAL A 100 -1.12 -7.83 -23.22
CA VAL A 100 -0.97 -7.67 -24.69
C VAL A 100 0.42 -8.04 -25.19
N LYS A 101 1.47 -7.80 -24.41
CA LYS A 101 2.88 -8.01 -24.78
C LYS A 101 3.59 -9.10 -23.98
N GLY A 102 2.92 -9.69 -23.00
CA GLY A 102 3.43 -10.83 -22.21
C GLY A 102 3.33 -12.15 -22.95
#